data_AF-A0A4V3BSG7-F1
#
_entry.id   AF-A0A4V3BSG7-F1
#
_cell.length_a   1.000
_cell.length_b   1.000
_cell.length_c   1.000
_cell.angle_alpha   90.00
_cell.angle_beta   90.00
_cell.angle_gamma   90.00
#
_symmetry.space_group_name_H-M   'P 1'
#
loop_
_entity.id
_entity.type
_entity.pdbx_description
1 polymer ?
#
loop_
_entity_poly.entity_id
_entity_poly.type
_entity_poly.pdbx_seq_one_letter_code
_entity_poly.pdbx_strand_id
1 'polypeptide(L)'
;MSNIYKYKEDIDEISQVCDCPNSEYFQFEEKTAFRFVFEDSEHPHNFLPPAKIKPKRYLDKSPTEVCEGLGLSLYGKKYGARQKFEELSATFKNFKKVIGTHLAKGNIVKEDGHITEEDEITHFDMYEFESADLAPKFKVIEEL
;
A
#
# COMPACT_ATOMS: atom_id res chain seq x y z
N MET A 1 -4.52 -15.67 18.73
CA MET A 1 -3.16 -15.71 18.16
C MET A 1 -2.86 -14.31 17.70
N SER A 2 -1.74 -13.71 18.13
CA SER A 2 -1.36 -12.39 17.66
C SER A 2 -0.86 -12.51 16.23
N ASN A 3 -1.44 -11.75 15.30
CA ASN A 3 -0.99 -11.76 13.91
C ASN A 3 0.36 -11.02 13.81
N ILE A 4 1.29 -11.59 13.05
CA ILE A 4 2.64 -11.03 12.84
C ILE A 4 2.60 -10.18 11.57
N TYR A 5 3.17 -8.98 11.58
CA TYR A 5 3.31 -8.15 10.37
C TYR A 5 4.38 -8.70 9.43
N LYS A 6 4.14 -8.57 8.12
CA LYS A 6 5.06 -9.00 7.07
C LYS A 6 6.42 -8.27 7.11
N TYR A 7 6.42 -7.01 7.52
CA TYR A 7 7.62 -6.18 7.69
C TYR A 7 7.92 -5.94 9.17
N LYS A 8 7.75 -6.98 10.01
CA LYS A 8 7.88 -6.86 11.47
C LYS A 8 9.22 -6.25 11.90
N GLU A 9 10.34 -6.65 11.29
CA GLU A 9 11.66 -6.13 11.68
C GLU A 9 11.75 -4.62 11.48
N ASP A 10 11.31 -4.11 10.34
CA ASP A 10 11.32 -2.66 10.06
C ASP A 10 10.34 -1.91 10.96
N ILE A 11 9.16 -2.49 11.20
CA ILE A 11 8.16 -1.90 12.09
C ILE A 11 8.73 -1.83 13.51
N ASP A 12 9.26 -2.93 14.06
CA ASP A 12 9.80 -3.00 15.41
C ASP A 12 10.95 -2.01 15.63
N GLU A 13 11.82 -1.79 14.63
CA GLU A 13 12.89 -0.80 14.70
C GLU A 13 12.33 0.63 14.84
N ILE A 14 11.32 0.96 14.03
CA ILE A 14 10.69 2.27 14.01
C ILE A 14 9.78 2.49 15.24
N SER A 15 9.13 1.44 15.74
CA SER A 15 8.26 1.48 16.91
C SER A 15 9.01 1.86 18.20
N GLN A 16 10.34 1.83 18.20
CA GLN A 16 11.16 2.33 19.32
C GLN A 16 11.12 3.86 19.45
N VAL A 17 10.78 4.57 18.37
CA VAL A 17 10.86 6.03 18.28
C VAL A 17 9.53 6.70 17.90
N CYS A 18 8.56 5.97 17.37
CA CYS A 18 7.20 6.46 17.13
C CYS A 18 6.15 5.34 17.29
N ASP A 19 4.86 5.72 17.25
CA ASP A 19 3.75 4.74 17.21
C ASP A 19 3.60 4.23 15.77
N CYS A 20 4.30 3.14 15.42
CA CYS A 20 4.24 2.48 14.12
C CYS A 20 3.68 1.06 14.31
N PRO A 21 2.67 0.60 13.54
CA PRO A 21 1.96 1.27 12.43
C PRO A 21 0.85 2.27 12.78
N ASN A 22 0.96 2.99 13.90
CA ASN A 22 -0.11 3.73 14.58
C ASN A 22 -1.14 2.80 15.24
N SER A 23 -1.63 3.18 16.41
CA SER A 23 -2.59 2.42 17.21
C SER A 23 -4.04 2.53 16.71
N GLU A 24 -4.36 3.53 15.89
CA GLU A 24 -5.72 3.76 15.37
C GLU A 24 -5.91 3.16 13.97
N TYR A 25 -6.29 1.87 13.93
CA TYR A 25 -6.70 1.20 12.70
C TYR A 25 -8.21 1.28 12.47
N PHE A 26 -8.58 1.35 11.19
CA PHE A 26 -9.97 1.23 10.79
C PHE A 26 -10.41 -0.24 10.85
N GLN A 27 -11.47 -0.51 11.59
CA GLN A 27 -12.04 -1.85 11.71
C GLN A 27 -12.86 -2.20 10.46
N PHE A 28 -12.56 -3.34 9.86
CA PHE A 28 -13.25 -3.86 8.69
C PHE A 28 -13.34 -5.39 8.76
N GLU A 29 -14.26 -5.97 8.00
CA GLU A 29 -14.34 -7.43 7.80
C GLU A 29 -13.87 -7.79 6.40
N GLU A 30 -14.43 -7.13 5.39
CA GLU A 30 -14.00 -7.16 4.01
C GLU A 30 -14.04 -5.76 3.40
N LYS A 31 -13.19 -5.51 2.40
CA LYS A 31 -13.14 -4.22 1.72
C LYS A 31 -12.67 -4.39 0.28
N THR A 32 -13.42 -3.81 -0.65
CA THR A 32 -12.94 -3.66 -2.04
C THR A 32 -11.83 -2.62 -2.07
N ALA A 33 -10.72 -2.97 -2.71
CA ALA A 33 -9.55 -2.11 -2.84
C ALA A 33 -9.07 -2.05 -4.29
N PHE A 34 -8.47 -0.92 -4.64
CA PHE A 34 -7.86 -0.65 -5.93
C PHE A 34 -6.38 -0.33 -5.75
N ARG A 35 -5.55 -0.77 -6.68
CA ARG A 35 -4.10 -0.60 -6.61
C ARG A 35 -3.49 -0.44 -8.00
N PHE A 36 -2.47 0.39 -8.10
CA PHE A 36 -1.68 0.46 -9.32
C PHE A 36 -0.73 -0.74 -9.42
N VAL A 37 -0.70 -1.35 -10.59
CA VAL A 37 0.11 -2.53 -10.88
C VAL A 37 0.71 -2.43 -12.28
N PHE A 38 1.70 -3.28 -12.55
CA PHE A 38 2.24 -3.51 -13.87
C PHE A 38 1.32 -4.48 -14.65
N GLU A 39 1.47 -4.49 -15.98
CA GLU A 39 0.77 -5.46 -16.85
C GLU A 39 1.15 -6.89 -16.50
N ASP A 40 2.44 -7.11 -16.22
CA ASP A 40 2.97 -8.38 -15.73
C ASP A 40 2.53 -8.61 -14.28
N SER A 41 1.74 -9.66 -14.05
CA SER A 41 1.21 -10.03 -12.73
C SER A 41 2.31 -10.39 -11.74
N GLU A 42 3.42 -10.93 -12.23
CA GLU A 42 4.55 -11.37 -11.41
C GLU A 42 5.55 -10.25 -11.13
N HIS A 43 5.27 -9.02 -11.60
CA HIS A 43 6.19 -7.91 -11.40
C HIS A 43 6.36 -7.63 -9.89
N PRO A 44 7.61 -7.61 -9.37
CA PRO A 44 7.86 -7.61 -7.93
C PRO A 44 7.30 -6.39 -7.21
N HIS A 45 7.16 -5.25 -7.90
CA HIS A 45 6.61 -4.03 -7.29
C HIS A 45 5.09 -4.04 -7.13
N ASN A 46 4.37 -5.00 -7.73
CA ASN A 46 2.91 -5.02 -7.71
C ASN A 46 2.36 -5.00 -6.29
N PHE A 47 2.96 -5.71 -5.34
CA PHE A 47 2.51 -5.77 -3.94
C PHE A 47 3.63 -5.47 -2.95
N LEU A 48 4.53 -4.55 -3.32
CA LEU A 48 5.50 -3.96 -2.39
C LEU A 48 5.05 -2.58 -1.92
N PRO A 49 5.25 -2.24 -0.65
CA PRO A 49 4.98 -0.89 -0.16
C PRO A 49 6.06 0.09 -0.64
N PRO A 50 5.77 1.41 -0.63
CA PRO A 50 6.65 2.43 -1.20
C PRO A 50 8.10 2.43 -0.68
N ALA A 51 8.31 2.21 0.62
CA ALA A 51 9.64 2.15 1.24
C ALA A 51 10.44 0.92 0.78
N LYS A 52 9.77 -0.17 0.40
CA LYS A 52 10.43 -1.37 -0.15
C LYS A 52 10.75 -1.21 -1.64
N ILE A 53 9.95 -0.46 -2.40
CA ILE A 53 10.23 -0.17 -3.82
C ILE A 53 11.37 0.86 -3.98
N LYS A 54 11.37 1.92 -3.16
CA LYS A 54 12.36 3.02 -3.22
C LYS A 54 12.89 3.37 -1.82
N PRO A 55 13.69 2.51 -1.18
CA PRO A 55 14.19 2.74 0.19
C PRO A 55 14.99 4.05 0.32
N LYS A 56 15.73 4.44 -0.72
CA LYS A 56 16.49 5.70 -0.74
C LYS A 56 15.63 6.96 -0.55
N ARG A 57 14.33 6.91 -0.85
CA ARG A 57 13.40 8.04 -0.64
C ARG A 57 13.14 8.30 0.85
N TYR A 58 13.42 7.32 1.70
CA TYR A 58 13.06 7.30 3.12
C TYR A 58 14.25 7.50 4.06
N LEU A 59 15.47 7.72 3.54
CA LEU A 59 16.67 7.90 4.37
C LEU A 59 16.64 9.18 5.22
N ASP A 60 16.10 10.26 4.67
CA ASP A 60 16.02 11.57 5.34
C ASP A 60 14.61 11.87 5.87
N LYS A 61 13.77 10.83 5.98
CA LYS A 61 12.36 10.96 6.38
C LYS A 61 12.20 10.78 7.88
N SER A 62 11.16 11.41 8.43
CA SER A 62 10.80 11.20 9.84
C SER A 62 10.37 9.75 10.08
N PRO A 63 10.53 9.20 11.29
CA PRO A 63 10.12 7.82 11.59
C PRO A 63 8.67 7.52 11.21
N THR A 64 7.76 8.48 11.41
CA THR A 64 6.35 8.38 10.98
C THR A 64 6.23 8.22 9.47
N GLU A 65 6.91 9.04 8.67
CA GLU A 65 6.87 8.92 7.21
C GLU A 65 7.52 7.60 6.72
N VAL A 66 8.54 7.10 7.41
CA VAL A 66 9.12 5.78 7.11
C VAL A 66 8.09 4.68 7.40
N CYS A 67 7.39 4.77 8.53
CA CYS A 67 6.32 3.86 8.89
C CYS A 67 5.19 3.82 7.86
N GLU A 68 4.66 5.00 7.46
CA GLU A 68 3.67 5.11 6.37
C GLU A 68 4.19 4.46 5.08
N GLY A 69 5.49 4.61 4.80
CA GLY A 69 6.14 3.97 3.67
C GLY A 69 6.17 2.43 3.72
N LEU A 70 5.96 1.81 4.88
CA LEU A 70 5.83 0.35 5.02
C LEU A 70 4.39 -0.14 4.78
N GLY A 71 3.42 0.76 4.75
CA GLY A 71 2.05 0.48 4.36
C GLY A 71 1.90 0.24 2.86
N LEU A 72 1.10 -0.75 2.50
CA LEU A 72 0.72 -0.99 1.11
C LEU A 72 -0.34 0.04 0.70
N SER A 73 0.05 0.97 -0.16
CA SER A 73 -0.84 2.00 -0.70
C SER A 73 -1.99 1.38 -1.52
N LEU A 74 -3.22 1.64 -1.09
CA LEU A 74 -4.47 1.17 -1.69
C LEU A 74 -5.49 2.31 -1.77
N TYR A 75 -6.54 2.11 -2.58
CA TYR A 75 -7.65 3.06 -2.70
C TYR A 75 -8.99 2.35 -2.52
N GLY A 76 -9.92 2.94 -1.77
CA GLY A 76 -11.26 2.39 -1.54
C GLY A 76 -12.17 2.55 -2.74
N LYS A 77 -11.92 3.56 -3.60
CA LYS A 77 -12.74 3.83 -4.78
C LYS A 77 -11.89 4.04 -6.03
N LYS A 78 -12.41 3.54 -7.16
CA LYS A 78 -11.77 3.64 -8.48
C LYS A 78 -11.43 5.08 -8.88
N TYR A 79 -12.33 6.04 -8.63
CA TYR A 79 -12.08 7.44 -9.02
C TYR A 79 -10.90 8.05 -8.25
N GLY A 80 -10.74 7.69 -6.97
CA GLY A 80 -9.65 8.18 -6.13
C GLY A 80 -8.29 7.71 -6.64
N ALA A 81 -8.21 6.42 -6.99
CA ALA A 81 -7.05 5.85 -7.65
C ALA A 81 -6.73 6.56 -8.97
N ARG A 82 -7.72 6.78 -9.85
CA ARG A 82 -7.49 7.45 -11.14
C ARG A 82 -7.02 8.90 -10.96
N GLN A 83 -7.70 9.66 -10.09
CA GLN A 83 -7.32 11.05 -9.79
C GLN A 83 -5.87 11.13 -9.31
N LYS A 84 -5.47 10.24 -8.39
CA LYS A 84 -4.11 10.24 -7.87
C LYS A 84 -3.08 9.80 -8.89
N PHE A 85 -3.42 8.84 -9.74
CA PHE A 85 -2.55 8.39 -10.83
C PHE A 85 -2.26 9.52 -11.83
N GLU A 86 -3.28 10.29 -12.21
CA GLU A 86 -3.15 11.43 -13.13
C GLU A 86 -2.26 12.51 -12.52
N GLU A 87 -2.50 12.89 -11.25
CA GLU A 87 -1.69 13.85 -10.51
C GLU A 87 -0.20 13.43 -10.44
N LEU A 88 0.06 12.20 -10.03
CA LEU A 88 1.43 11.69 -9.87
C LEU A 88 2.14 11.49 -11.21
N SER A 89 1.43 11.06 -12.25
CA SER A 89 1.98 10.91 -13.60
C SER A 89 2.38 12.26 -14.22
N ALA A 90 1.61 13.32 -13.96
CA ALA A 90 1.95 14.67 -14.40
C ALA A 90 3.16 15.24 -13.65
N THR A 91 3.29 14.92 -12.36
CA THR A 91 4.34 15.47 -11.49
C THR A 91 5.67 14.73 -11.62
N PHE A 92 5.63 13.40 -11.72
CA PHE A 92 6.81 12.54 -11.65
C PHE A 92 7.02 11.75 -12.94
N LYS A 93 7.97 12.20 -13.78
CA LYS A 93 8.27 11.62 -15.10
C LYS A 93 8.48 10.09 -15.13
N ASN A 94 9.00 9.52 -14.05
CA ASN A 94 9.28 8.08 -13.95
C ASN A 94 8.23 7.31 -13.12
N PHE A 95 7.12 7.92 -12.71
CA PHE A 95 6.10 7.31 -11.86
C PHE A 95 5.60 5.97 -12.41
N LYS A 96 5.12 5.99 -13.67
CA LYS A 96 4.61 4.79 -14.36
C LYS A 96 5.62 3.64 -14.44
N LYS A 97 6.92 3.95 -14.46
CA LYS A 97 8.00 2.93 -14.47
C LYS A 97 8.23 2.29 -13.10
N VAL A 98 7.78 2.93 -12.03
CA VAL A 98 8.00 2.49 -10.65
C VAL A 98 6.80 1.72 -10.13
N ILE A 99 5.60 2.16 -10.48
CA ILE A 99 4.32 1.68 -9.90
C ILE A 99 3.46 0.89 -10.90
N GLY A 100 3.77 0.98 -12.19
CA GLY A 100 3.00 0.37 -13.27
C GLY A 100 2.05 1.32 -14.00
N THR A 101 1.29 0.76 -14.93
CA THR A 101 0.39 1.47 -15.86
C THR A 101 -1.03 0.93 -15.84
N HIS A 102 -1.33 0.01 -14.91
CA HIS A 102 -2.61 -0.67 -14.85
C HIS A 102 -3.25 -0.46 -13.48
N LEU A 103 -4.58 -0.53 -13.45
CA LEU A 103 -5.35 -0.56 -12.23
C LEU A 103 -5.84 -1.98 -11.98
N ALA A 104 -5.55 -2.51 -10.79
CA ALA A 104 -6.13 -3.76 -10.31
C ALA A 104 -7.20 -3.49 -9.26
N LYS A 105 -8.18 -4.39 -9.18
CA LYS A 105 -9.22 -4.44 -8.16
C LYS A 105 -9.13 -5.76 -7.42
N GLY A 106 -9.20 -5.71 -6.09
CA GLY A 106 -9.26 -6.89 -5.23
C GLY A 106 -10.24 -6.70 -4.07
N ASN A 107 -10.48 -7.79 -3.33
CA ASN A 107 -11.17 -7.75 -2.04
C ASN A 107 -10.16 -8.18 -0.97
N ILE A 108 -9.93 -7.32 0.02
CA ILE A 108 -9.11 -7.63 1.19
C ILE A 108 -10.00 -7.96 2.37
N VAL A 109 -9.50 -8.77 3.29
CA VAL A 109 -10.20 -9.16 4.52
C VAL A 109 -9.35 -8.83 5.74
N LYS A 110 -9.97 -8.79 6.94
CA LYS A 110 -9.26 -8.45 8.18
C LYS A 110 -8.07 -9.36 8.50
N GLU A 111 -8.08 -10.59 8.00
CA GLU A 111 -6.97 -11.54 8.14
C GLU A 111 -5.75 -11.18 7.29
N ASP A 112 -5.88 -10.24 6.35
CA ASP A 112 -4.77 -9.80 5.51
C ASP A 112 -3.92 -8.71 6.19
N GLY A 113 -4.44 -8.00 7.18
CA GLY A 113 -3.70 -6.92 7.83
C GLY A 113 -4.60 -5.87 8.46
N HIS A 114 -3.95 -4.83 8.98
CA HIS A 114 -4.64 -3.63 9.44
C HIS A 114 -4.63 -2.55 8.36
N ILE A 115 -5.66 -1.70 8.35
CA ILE A 115 -5.75 -0.57 7.42
C ILE A 115 -5.94 0.74 8.17
N THR A 116 -5.45 1.83 7.60
CA THR A 116 -5.78 3.19 8.05
C THR A 116 -7.19 3.58 7.59
N GLU A 117 -7.70 4.69 8.12
CA GLU A 117 -8.87 5.34 7.52
C GLU A 117 -8.56 5.81 6.08
N GLU A 118 -9.62 5.90 5.27
CA GLU A 118 -9.54 6.49 3.94
C GLU A 118 -9.41 8.02 4.04
N ASP A 119 -8.50 8.59 3.25
CA ASP A 119 -8.43 10.04 3.07
C ASP A 119 -9.48 10.57 2.05
N GLU A 120 -9.40 11.87 1.72
CA GLU A 120 -10.33 12.53 0.80
C GLU A 120 -10.32 11.94 -0.62
N ILE A 121 -9.19 11.36 -1.06
CA ILE A 121 -9.06 10.67 -2.34
C ILE A 121 -9.23 9.16 -2.19
N THR A 122 -9.78 8.71 -1.07
CA THR A 122 -10.02 7.30 -0.72
C THR A 122 -8.76 6.47 -0.59
N HIS A 123 -7.59 7.09 -0.47
CA HIS A 123 -6.34 6.40 -0.22
C HIS A 123 -6.31 5.89 1.22
N PHE A 124 -5.79 4.69 1.41
CA PHE A 124 -5.49 4.14 2.72
C PHE A 124 -4.25 3.25 2.63
N ASP A 125 -3.56 3.11 3.74
CA ASP A 125 -2.42 2.22 3.86
C ASP A 125 -2.84 0.91 4.52
N MET A 126 -2.30 -0.20 4.01
CA MET A 126 -2.51 -1.53 4.56
C MET A 126 -1.20 -2.12 5.08
N TYR A 127 -1.16 -2.41 6.37
CA TYR A 127 -0.06 -3.10 7.02
C TYR A 127 -0.33 -4.59 7.01
N GLU A 128 0.22 -5.25 6.00
CA GLU A 128 0.04 -6.69 5.74
C GLU A 128 0.51 -7.55 6.91
N PHE A 129 -0.28 -8.55 7.26
CA PHE A 129 0.20 -9.67 8.06
C PHE A 129 1.08 -10.60 7.21
N GLU A 130 1.97 -11.33 7.86
CA GLU A 130 2.91 -12.25 7.22
C GLU A 130 2.19 -13.33 6.41
N SER A 131 1.01 -13.76 6.86
CA SER A 131 0.16 -14.74 6.18
C SER A 131 -0.60 -14.19 4.97
N ALA A 132 -0.56 -12.88 4.72
CA ALA A 132 -1.32 -12.26 3.65
C ALA A 132 -0.70 -12.55 2.28
N ASP A 133 -1.52 -13.08 1.37
CA ASP A 133 -1.19 -13.22 -0.04
C ASP A 133 -2.21 -12.45 -0.90
N LEU A 134 -1.82 -11.23 -1.28
CA LEU A 134 -2.70 -10.29 -1.98
C LEU A 134 -2.67 -10.45 -3.50
N ALA A 135 -1.57 -10.96 -4.06
CA ALA A 135 -1.42 -11.11 -5.51
C ALA A 135 -2.58 -11.88 -6.16
N PRO A 136 -3.02 -13.05 -5.66
CA PRO A 136 -4.14 -13.79 -6.26
C PRO A 136 -5.51 -13.12 -6.04
N LYS A 137 -5.62 -12.16 -5.11
CA LYS A 137 -6.87 -11.47 -4.78
C LYS A 137 -7.18 -10.31 -5.71
N PHE A 138 -6.18 -9.79 -6.41
CA PHE A 138 -6.31 -8.62 -7.26
C PHE A 138 -6.29 -9.01 -8.74
N LYS A 139 -7.16 -8.39 -9.53
CA LYS A 139 -7.24 -8.57 -10.98
C LYS A 139 -7.14 -7.24 -11.68
N VAL A 140 -6.33 -7.16 -12.72
CA VAL A 140 -6.27 -5.98 -13.61
C VAL A 140 -7.65 -5.74 -14.22
N ILE A 141 -8.12 -4.49 -14.15
CA ILE A 141 -9.43 -4.08 -14.67
C ILE A 141 -9.32 -3.02 -15.77
N GLU A 142 -8.23 -2.26 -15.86
CA GLU A 142 -7.97 -1.29 -16.92
C GLU A 142 -6.50 -0.84 -16.98
N GLU A 143 -6.13 -0.23 -18.11
CA GLU A 143 -4.90 0.55 -18.31
C GLU A 143 -5.14 2.03 -17.94
N LEU A 144 -4.09 2.73 -17.46
CA LEU A 144 -4.10 4.10 -16.92
C LEU A 144 -3.12 5.07 -17.62
#